data_AF-A0A0J8EG51-F1
#
_entry.id   AF-A0A0J8EG51-F1
#
_cell.length_a   1.000
_cell.length_b   1.000
_cell.length_c   1.000
_cell.angle_alpha   90.00
_cell.angle_beta   90.00
_cell.angle_gamma   90.00
#
_symmetry.space_group_name_H-M   'P 1'
#
loop_
_entity.id
_entity.type
_entity.pdbx_description
1 polymer ?
#
loop_
_entity_poly.entity_id
_entity_poly.type
_entity_poly.pdbx_seq_one_letter_code
_entity_poly.pdbx_strand_id
1 'polypeptide(L)'
;MEGSECEAIFESLNLKPQLFINETLNLVDEIVDGAFHHFHLEASKLLKIDGSDDRSQDLQKGTDYIHHTIQATLDKRLSMWEQYCLRHCFTVPNGFSLPSEEEASGDDPMDQVDPNDEQVEVQLANLRNKLAEAEKECAELIQELQELERKSTMNNQHIASVNEALQLYERSSAHDMFQDMFRVASELRRKMEQLKSKQMEETEHNRRTRLYDANVDMPECNFSNGLSKLNLDDFQEFIATMNS
;
A
#
# COMPACT_ATOMS: atom_id res chain seq x y z
N MET A 1 25.82 -14.57 39.50
CA MET A 1 24.46 -14.81 40.02
C MET A 1 24.00 -16.14 39.46
N GLU A 2 24.25 -16.37 38.16
CA GLU A 2 24.40 -17.71 37.58
C GLU A 2 25.37 -18.57 38.40
N GLY A 3 24.91 -19.74 38.83
CA GLY A 3 25.63 -20.78 39.59
C GLY A 3 25.62 -20.63 41.11
N SER A 4 24.75 -19.80 41.71
CA SER A 4 24.72 -19.60 43.17
C SER A 4 23.67 -20.46 43.89
N GLU A 5 23.89 -20.80 45.16
CA GLU A 5 22.91 -21.53 45.99
C GLU A 5 21.55 -20.80 46.06
N CYS A 6 21.56 -19.47 46.02
CA CYS A 6 20.35 -18.65 45.94
C CYS A 6 19.55 -18.94 44.66
N GLU A 7 20.23 -19.10 43.53
CA GLU A 7 19.58 -19.35 42.24
C GLU A 7 18.91 -20.72 42.21
N ALA A 8 19.56 -21.77 42.73
CA ALA A 8 18.97 -23.10 42.85
C ALA A 8 17.68 -23.09 43.70
N ILE A 9 17.66 -22.29 44.77
CA ILE A 9 16.48 -22.10 45.61
C ILE A 9 15.36 -21.39 44.83
N PHE A 10 15.68 -20.32 44.08
CA PHE A 10 14.67 -19.66 43.25
C PHE A 10 14.15 -20.57 42.13
N GLU A 11 15.01 -21.34 41.49
CA GLU A 11 14.63 -22.31 40.45
C GLU A 11 13.69 -23.40 40.98
N SER A 12 13.95 -23.94 42.18
CA SER A 12 13.03 -24.92 42.81
C SER A 12 11.64 -24.33 43.13
N LEU A 13 11.55 -23.03 43.34
CA LEU A 13 10.29 -22.30 43.53
C LEU A 13 9.70 -21.79 42.20
N ASN A 14 10.32 -22.15 41.07
CA ASN A 14 10.00 -21.69 39.73
C ASN A 14 9.98 -20.14 39.61
N LEU A 15 10.84 -19.47 40.39
CA LEU A 15 11.02 -18.03 40.38
C LEU A 15 12.23 -17.67 39.51
N LYS A 16 12.08 -16.65 38.67
CA LYS A 16 13.15 -16.13 37.81
C LYS A 16 13.39 -14.64 38.07
N PRO A 17 14.17 -14.29 39.12
CA PRO A 17 14.44 -12.90 39.48
C PRO A 17 15.02 -12.03 38.37
N GLN A 18 15.96 -12.56 37.57
CA GLN A 18 16.56 -11.81 36.47
C GLN A 18 15.53 -11.52 35.36
N LEU A 19 14.58 -12.44 35.10
CA LEU A 19 13.52 -12.21 34.14
C LEU A 19 12.62 -11.05 34.58
N PHE A 20 12.21 -11.03 35.85
CA PHE A 20 11.41 -9.94 36.41
C PHE A 20 12.12 -8.58 36.31
N ILE A 21 13.42 -8.53 36.61
CA ILE A 21 14.22 -7.31 36.50
C ILE A 21 14.25 -6.85 35.04
N ASN A 22 14.60 -7.74 34.11
CA ASN A 22 14.68 -7.41 32.69
C ASN A 22 13.34 -6.91 32.15
N GLU A 23 12.22 -7.56 32.50
CA GLU A 23 10.87 -7.11 32.12
C GLU A 23 10.55 -5.72 32.67
N THR A 24 10.95 -5.44 33.91
CA THR A 24 10.75 -4.11 34.51
C THR A 24 11.57 -3.05 33.78
N LEU A 25 12.83 -3.34 33.44
CA LEU A 25 13.69 -2.43 32.70
C LEU A 25 13.10 -2.13 31.31
N ASN A 26 12.73 -3.17 30.56
CA ASN A 26 12.12 -3.04 29.24
C ASN A 26 10.82 -2.24 29.29
N LEU A 27 9.97 -2.48 30.29
CA LEU A 27 8.72 -1.73 30.46
C LEU A 27 8.98 -0.24 30.67
N VAL A 28 10.00 0.12 31.46
CA VAL A 28 10.35 1.54 31.66
C VAL A 28 10.81 2.17 30.35
N ASP A 29 11.65 1.48 29.58
CA ASP A 29 12.10 1.96 28.27
C ASP A 29 10.93 2.17 27.30
N GLU A 30 10.03 1.18 27.19
CA GLU A 30 8.82 1.29 26.35
C GLU A 30 7.93 2.48 26.74
N ILE A 31 7.76 2.74 28.04
CA ILE A 31 6.97 3.88 28.53
C ILE A 31 7.65 5.20 28.17
N VAL A 32 8.97 5.29 28.33
CA VAL A 32 9.73 6.51 28.03
C VAL A 32 9.68 6.80 26.54
N ASP A 33 10.00 5.83 25.69
CA ASP A 33 9.94 5.96 24.24
C ASP A 33 8.52 6.36 23.77
N GLY A 34 7.50 5.68 24.29
CA GLY A 34 6.10 5.97 23.98
C GLY A 34 5.68 7.39 24.38
N ALA A 35 6.11 7.85 25.56
CA ALA A 35 5.83 9.21 26.03
C ALA A 35 6.51 10.27 25.15
N PHE A 36 7.77 10.06 24.77
CA PHE A 36 8.48 11.00 23.90
C PHE A 36 7.94 11.03 22.48
N HIS A 37 7.53 9.88 21.94
CA HIS A 37 6.81 9.83 20.67
C HIS A 37 5.51 10.64 20.73
N HIS A 38 4.73 10.48 21.80
CA HIS A 38 3.51 11.25 22.01
C HIS A 38 3.77 12.75 22.13
N PHE A 39 4.77 13.16 22.91
CA PHE A 39 5.13 14.57 23.05
C PHE A 39 5.59 15.18 21.73
N HIS A 40 6.35 14.44 20.92
CA HIS A 40 6.74 14.90 19.59
C HIS A 40 5.52 15.17 18.70
N LEU A 41 4.55 14.25 18.69
CA LEU A 41 3.32 14.38 17.90
C LEU A 41 2.47 15.58 18.35
N GLU A 42 2.23 15.72 19.66
CA GLU A 42 1.46 16.84 20.20
C GLU A 42 2.18 18.19 20.01
N ALA A 43 3.50 18.24 20.19
CA ALA A 43 4.27 19.47 19.95
C ALA A 43 4.20 19.89 18.47
N SER A 44 4.33 18.94 17.54
CA SER A 44 4.21 19.21 16.10
C SER A 44 2.84 19.79 15.74
N LYS A 45 1.78 19.22 16.31
CA LYS A 45 0.40 19.67 16.13
C LYS A 45 0.14 21.06 16.71
N LEU A 46 0.59 21.33 17.95
CA LEU A 46 0.40 22.61 18.61
C LEU A 46 1.16 23.74 17.91
N LEU A 47 2.36 23.45 17.41
CA LEU A 47 3.21 24.41 16.73
C LEU A 47 2.89 24.59 15.24
N LYS A 48 1.93 23.81 14.72
CA LYS A 48 1.53 23.77 13.31
C LYS A 48 2.74 23.64 12.39
N ILE A 49 3.61 22.70 12.73
CA ILE A 49 4.82 22.42 11.96
C ILE A 49 4.47 21.32 10.96
N ASP A 50 4.50 21.66 9.67
CA ASP A 50 4.36 20.69 8.60
C ASP A 50 5.72 20.00 8.38
N GLY A 51 5.71 18.70 8.10
CA GLY A 51 6.88 17.80 8.14
C GLY A 51 8.03 18.08 7.15
N SER A 52 8.01 19.21 6.45
CA SER A 52 9.02 19.63 5.47
C SER A 52 9.83 20.87 5.89
N ASP A 53 9.53 21.47 7.04
CA ASP A 53 10.16 22.73 7.46
C ASP A 53 11.40 22.51 8.34
N ASP A 54 12.38 23.42 8.28
CA ASP A 54 13.54 23.46 9.19
C ASP A 54 13.12 23.40 10.68
N ARG A 55 11.94 23.95 10.99
CA ARG A 55 11.34 23.91 12.34
C ARG A 55 10.99 22.50 12.81
N SER A 56 10.66 21.58 11.90
CA SER A 56 10.42 20.17 12.22
C SER A 56 11.71 19.47 12.64
N GLN A 57 12.81 19.75 11.94
CA GLN A 57 14.12 19.21 12.29
C GLN A 57 14.62 19.75 13.62
N ASP A 58 14.42 21.04 13.89
CA ASP A 58 14.81 21.65 15.15
C ASP A 58 13.99 21.11 16.33
N LEU A 59 12.68 20.88 16.13
CA LEU A 59 11.83 20.23 17.11
C LEU A 59 12.31 18.79 17.38
N GLN A 60 12.58 18.00 16.34
CA GLN A 60 13.07 16.64 16.47
C GLN A 60 14.39 16.60 17.27
N LYS A 61 15.38 17.43 16.90
CA LYS A 61 16.66 17.52 17.62
C LYS A 61 16.47 17.90 19.08
N GLY A 62 15.58 18.85 19.37
CA GLY A 62 15.27 19.27 20.74
C GLY A 62 14.65 18.13 21.56
N THR A 63 13.65 17.46 20.99
CA THR A 63 13.01 16.29 21.61
C THR A 63 14.02 15.17 21.85
N ASP A 64 14.86 14.85 20.87
CA ASP A 64 15.87 13.79 20.98
C ASP A 64 16.92 14.10 22.04
N TYR A 65 17.33 15.36 22.17
CA TYR A 65 18.27 15.78 23.20
C TYR A 65 17.70 15.60 24.62
N ILE A 66 16.44 16.00 24.83
CA ILE A 66 15.77 15.83 26.11
C ILE A 66 15.57 14.34 26.39
N HIS A 67 15.12 13.58 25.39
CA HIS A 67 14.94 12.14 25.49
C HIS A 67 16.23 11.44 25.93
N HIS A 68 17.35 11.67 25.23
CA HIS A 68 18.66 11.09 25.57
C HIS A 68 19.12 11.48 26.98
N THR A 69 18.86 12.72 27.40
CA THR A 69 19.25 13.19 28.74
C THR A 69 18.48 12.44 29.84
N ILE A 70 17.18 12.24 29.63
CA ILE A 70 16.34 11.48 30.56
C ILE A 70 16.75 10.01 30.55
N GLN A 71 16.88 9.40 29.36
CA GLN A 71 17.26 8.00 29.20
C GLN A 71 18.59 7.70 29.90
N ALA A 72 19.65 8.48 29.63
CA ALA A 72 20.95 8.28 30.27
C ALA A 72 20.89 8.40 31.81
N THR A 73 19.99 9.25 32.32
CA THR A 73 19.78 9.37 33.77
C THR A 73 19.02 8.17 34.34
N LEU A 74 18.02 7.67 33.61
CA LEU A 74 17.25 6.49 33.98
C LEU A 74 18.13 5.24 33.94
N ASP A 75 18.87 5.00 32.85
CA ASP A 75 19.81 3.87 32.70
C ASP A 75 20.75 3.76 33.90
N LYS A 76 21.34 4.90 34.31
CA LYS A 76 22.23 4.94 35.46
C LYS A 76 21.52 4.55 36.75
N ARG A 77 20.30 5.06 36.98
CA ARG A 77 19.53 4.77 38.20
C ARG A 77 19.01 3.33 38.21
N LEU A 78 18.53 2.85 37.07
CA LEU A 78 18.01 1.52 36.90
C LEU A 78 19.11 0.46 36.99
N SER A 79 20.32 0.74 36.51
CA SER A 79 21.48 -0.14 36.73
C SER A 79 21.84 -0.26 38.22
N MET A 80 21.77 0.83 38.99
CA MET A 80 21.95 0.77 40.44
C MET A 80 20.81 0.01 41.14
N TRP A 81 19.57 0.20 40.68
CA TRP A 81 18.40 -0.50 41.18
C TRP A 81 18.50 -2.01 40.92
N GLU A 82 18.87 -2.42 39.70
CA GLU A 82 19.12 -3.81 39.35
C GLU A 82 20.17 -4.41 40.30
N GLN A 83 21.33 -3.77 40.44
CA GLN A 83 22.37 -4.27 41.35
C GLN A 83 21.87 -4.37 42.80
N TYR A 84 21.03 -3.44 43.25
CA TYR A 84 20.43 -3.49 44.58
C TYR A 84 19.49 -4.68 44.72
N CYS A 85 18.59 -4.89 43.75
CA CYS A 85 17.67 -6.02 43.74
C CYS A 85 18.42 -7.35 43.81
N LEU A 86 19.48 -7.49 43.02
CA LEU A 86 20.27 -8.71 42.95
C LEU A 86 21.13 -8.98 44.18
N ARG A 87 21.47 -7.94 44.93
CA ARG A 87 22.28 -8.07 46.16
C ARG A 87 21.46 -8.16 47.44
N HIS A 88 20.20 -7.71 47.42
CA HIS A 88 19.44 -7.53 48.65
C HIS A 88 17.99 -8.01 48.59
N CYS A 89 17.33 -7.94 47.42
CA CYS A 89 15.94 -8.38 47.29
C CYS A 89 15.87 -9.87 46.93
N PHE A 90 16.73 -10.29 46.00
CA PHE A 90 16.78 -11.65 45.46
C PHE A 90 18.01 -12.39 45.94
N THR A 91 18.24 -12.34 47.26
CA THR A 91 19.32 -13.05 47.92
C THR A 91 18.78 -13.84 49.09
N VAL A 92 19.16 -15.11 49.16
CA VAL A 92 18.83 -15.99 50.29
C VAL A 92 19.82 -15.70 51.42
N PRO A 93 19.36 -15.41 52.64
CA PRO A 93 20.24 -15.22 53.79
C PRO A 93 21.12 -16.45 54.06
N ASN A 94 22.37 -16.21 54.44
CA ASN A 94 23.31 -17.29 54.77
C ASN A 94 22.74 -18.18 55.90
N GLY A 95 22.72 -19.49 55.67
CA GLY A 95 22.19 -20.48 56.60
C GLY A 95 20.70 -20.82 56.38
N PHE A 96 20.05 -20.22 55.38
CA PHE A 96 18.75 -20.68 54.92
C PHE A 96 18.94 -21.71 53.80
N SER A 97 18.46 -22.93 54.04
CA SER A 97 18.35 -24.00 53.06
C SER A 97 16.89 -24.41 52.95
N LEU A 98 16.47 -24.79 51.74
CA LEU A 98 15.19 -25.46 51.59
C LEU A 98 15.22 -26.77 52.41
N PRO A 99 14.11 -27.17 53.05
CA PRO A 99 14.00 -28.50 53.61
C PRO A 99 14.30 -29.52 52.52
N SER A 100 15.25 -30.41 52.76
CA SER A 100 15.49 -31.54 51.86
C SER A 100 14.21 -32.36 51.74
N GLU A 101 13.90 -32.87 50.55
CA GLU A 101 12.72 -33.76 50.34
C GLU A 101 12.71 -34.94 51.34
N GLU A 102 13.89 -35.34 51.83
CA GLU A 102 14.08 -36.36 52.85
C GLU A 102 13.57 -35.98 54.26
N GLU A 103 13.54 -34.68 54.61
CA GLU A 103 13.04 -34.19 55.91
C GLU A 103 11.52 -33.97 55.91
N ALA A 104 10.89 -33.84 54.73
CA ALA A 104 9.44 -33.83 54.57
C ALA A 104 8.82 -35.25 54.70
N SER A 105 9.64 -36.30 54.61
CA SER A 105 9.23 -37.71 54.75
C SER A 105 9.11 -38.18 56.22
N GLY A 106 9.34 -37.30 57.20
CA GLY A 106 9.20 -37.62 58.62
C GLY A 106 7.80 -37.33 59.15
N ASP A 107 6.93 -38.35 59.17
CA ASP A 107 5.67 -38.41 59.93
C ASP A 107 4.52 -37.46 59.51
N ASP A 108 4.29 -37.26 58.20
CA ASP A 108 3.03 -36.63 57.73
C ASP A 108 1.92 -37.69 57.53
N PRO A 109 0.73 -37.58 58.16
CA PRO A 109 -0.35 -38.56 58.05
C PRO A 109 -1.14 -38.48 56.71
N MET A 110 -0.56 -37.88 55.67
CA MET A 110 -1.23 -37.58 54.39
C MET A 110 -1.00 -38.63 53.29
N ASP A 111 -0.50 -39.82 53.63
CA ASP A 111 -0.38 -40.96 52.68
C ASP A 111 -1.75 -41.63 52.39
N GLN A 112 -2.81 -40.82 52.32
CA GLN A 112 -4.09 -41.18 51.75
C GLN A 112 -4.22 -40.39 50.44
N VAL A 113 -4.32 -41.09 49.32
CA VAL A 113 -4.65 -40.50 48.01
C VAL A 113 -5.84 -39.56 48.20
N ASP A 114 -5.56 -38.25 48.24
CA ASP A 114 -6.55 -37.21 48.47
C ASP A 114 -7.49 -37.23 47.26
N PRO A 115 -8.82 -37.38 47.43
CA PRO A 115 -9.78 -37.29 46.31
C PRO A 115 -9.72 -35.96 45.55
N ASN A 116 -9.03 -34.96 46.11
CA ASN A 116 -8.71 -33.70 45.45
C ASN A 116 -7.67 -33.85 44.33
N ASP A 117 -6.81 -34.86 44.38
CA ASP A 117 -5.70 -35.07 43.42
C ASP A 117 -6.23 -35.49 42.04
N GLU A 118 -7.27 -36.34 41.99
CA GLU A 118 -7.92 -36.72 40.73
C GLU A 118 -8.73 -35.56 40.13
N GLN A 119 -9.28 -34.66 40.95
CA GLN A 119 -9.92 -33.44 40.48
C GLN A 119 -8.89 -32.47 39.86
N VAL A 120 -7.71 -32.34 40.47
CA VAL A 120 -6.61 -31.53 39.95
C VAL A 120 -6.11 -32.08 38.61
N GLU A 121 -5.95 -33.40 38.49
CA GLU A 121 -5.55 -34.03 37.22
C GLU A 121 -6.59 -33.82 36.10
N VAL A 122 -7.88 -33.90 36.41
CA VAL A 122 -8.96 -33.59 35.45
C VAL A 122 -8.92 -32.11 35.03
N GLN A 123 -8.68 -31.18 35.97
CA GLN A 123 -8.53 -29.76 35.64
C GLN A 123 -7.28 -29.49 34.81
N LEU A 124 -6.17 -30.16 35.11
CA LEU A 124 -4.92 -30.05 34.38
C LEU A 124 -5.07 -30.57 32.94
N ALA A 125 -5.75 -31.70 32.75
CA ALA A 125 -6.10 -32.21 31.44
C ALA A 125 -7.01 -31.23 30.66
N ASN A 126 -7.98 -30.62 31.34
CA ASN A 126 -8.84 -29.59 30.74
C ASN A 126 -8.04 -28.36 30.29
N LEU A 127 -7.13 -27.86 31.13
CA LEU A 127 -6.28 -26.71 30.80
C LEU A 127 -5.31 -27.02 29.66
N ARG A 128 -4.72 -28.22 29.62
CA ARG A 128 -3.87 -28.67 28.51
C ARG A 128 -4.66 -28.72 27.19
N ASN A 129 -5.89 -29.22 27.22
CA ASN A 129 -6.75 -29.23 26.04
C ASN A 129 -7.10 -27.81 25.58
N LYS A 130 -7.44 -26.90 26.49
CA LYS A 130 -7.69 -25.49 26.17
C LYS A 130 -6.45 -24.78 25.62
N LEU A 131 -5.27 -25.08 26.15
CA LEU A 131 -4.02 -24.55 25.64
C LEU A 131 -3.78 -25.02 24.19
N ALA A 132 -3.95 -26.31 23.92
CA ALA A 132 -3.80 -26.86 22.56
C ALA A 132 -4.82 -26.27 21.57
N GLU A 133 -6.05 -26.00 22.01
CA GLU A 133 -7.07 -25.32 21.21
C GLU A 133 -6.68 -23.87 20.92
N ALA A 134 -6.23 -23.11 21.93
CA ALA A 134 -5.75 -21.74 21.78
C ALA A 134 -4.49 -21.64 20.91
N GLU A 135 -3.57 -22.60 21.00
CA GLU A 135 -2.38 -22.68 20.14
C GLU A 135 -2.77 -22.89 18.68
N LYS A 136 -3.77 -23.75 18.43
CA LYS A 136 -4.32 -23.98 17.08
C LYS A 136 -4.98 -22.71 16.54
N GLU A 137 -5.83 -22.06 17.33
CA GLU A 137 -6.47 -20.79 16.95
C GLU A 137 -5.43 -19.70 16.66
N CYS A 138 -4.37 -19.61 17.48
CA CYS A 138 -3.27 -18.67 17.26
C CYS A 138 -2.56 -18.93 15.93
N ALA A 139 -2.29 -20.21 15.59
CA ALA A 139 -1.69 -20.58 14.31
C ALA A 139 -2.59 -20.21 13.11
N GLU A 140 -3.91 -20.43 13.23
CA GLU A 140 -4.89 -20.03 12.22
C GLU A 140 -4.93 -18.50 12.04
N LEU A 141 -4.94 -17.73 13.14
CA LEU A 141 -4.92 -16.26 13.11
C LEU A 141 -3.63 -15.70 12.50
N ILE A 142 -2.47 -16.30 12.82
CA ILE A 142 -1.19 -15.90 12.22
C ILE A 142 -1.22 -16.14 10.71
N GLN A 143 -1.78 -17.26 10.26
CA GLN A 143 -1.94 -17.53 8.84
C GLN A 143 -2.85 -16.49 8.17
N GLU A 144 -3.99 -16.17 8.79
CA GLU A 144 -4.92 -15.16 8.27
C GLU A 144 -4.25 -13.77 8.17
N LEU A 145 -3.47 -13.38 9.19
CA LEU A 145 -2.70 -12.14 9.17
C LEU A 145 -1.71 -12.09 8.00
N GLN A 146 -0.97 -13.18 7.76
CA GLN A 146 -0.03 -13.25 6.63
C GLN A 146 -0.74 -13.16 5.28
N GLU A 147 -1.89 -13.81 5.14
CA GLU A 147 -2.72 -13.72 3.93
C GLU A 147 -3.23 -12.30 3.70
N LEU A 148 -3.66 -11.62 4.77
CA LEU A 148 -4.14 -10.25 4.72
C LEU A 148 -3.01 -9.27 4.40
N GLU A 149 -1.82 -9.46 4.95
CA GLU A 149 -0.62 -8.65 4.63
C GLU A 149 -0.22 -8.80 3.17
N ARG A 150 -0.21 -10.04 2.64
CA ARG A 150 0.04 -10.29 1.22
C ARG A 150 -1.02 -9.62 0.32
N LYS A 151 -2.28 -9.64 0.74
CA LYS A 151 -3.36 -8.96 0.00
C LYS A 151 -3.20 -7.44 0.04
N SER A 152 -2.82 -6.88 1.20
CA SER A 152 -2.59 -5.45 1.39
C SER A 152 -1.43 -4.96 0.52
N THR A 153 -0.29 -5.66 0.53
CA THR A 153 0.88 -5.34 -0.29
C THR A 153 0.57 -5.37 -1.80
N MET A 154 -0.14 -6.41 -2.26
CA MET A 154 -0.60 -6.50 -3.65
C MET A 154 -1.57 -5.35 -4.01
N ASN A 155 -2.51 -5.01 -3.12
CA ASN A 155 -3.43 -3.90 -3.32
C ASN A 155 -2.68 -2.55 -3.42
N ASN A 156 -1.69 -2.32 -2.56
CA ASN A 156 -0.86 -1.12 -2.61
C ASN A 156 -0.05 -1.04 -3.92
N GLN A 157 0.47 -2.16 -4.42
CA GLN A 157 1.11 -2.22 -5.73
C GLN A 157 0.13 -1.87 -6.85
N HIS A 158 -1.10 -2.39 -6.83
CA HIS A 158 -2.13 -2.03 -7.80
C HIS A 158 -2.47 -0.53 -7.76
N ILE A 159 -2.64 0.05 -6.56
CA ILE A 159 -2.88 1.49 -6.40
C ILE A 159 -1.71 2.29 -6.98
N ALA A 160 -0.46 1.89 -6.70
CA ALA A 160 0.72 2.53 -7.26
C ALA A 160 0.74 2.47 -8.79
N SER A 161 0.47 1.30 -9.38
CA SER A 161 0.42 1.15 -10.84
C SER A 161 -0.71 1.96 -11.49
N VAL A 162 -1.88 2.04 -10.84
CA VAL A 162 -3.00 2.88 -11.32
C VAL A 162 -2.61 4.36 -11.26
N ASN A 163 -1.99 4.79 -10.17
CA ASN A 163 -1.51 6.17 -10.04
C ASN A 163 -0.44 6.50 -11.09
N GLU A 164 0.49 5.57 -11.38
CA GLU A 164 1.49 5.76 -12.44
C GLU A 164 0.83 5.88 -13.82
N ALA A 165 -0.14 5.02 -14.13
CA ALA A 165 -0.90 5.12 -15.37
C ALA A 165 -1.67 6.45 -15.48
N LEU A 166 -2.23 6.94 -14.37
CA LEU A 166 -2.91 8.23 -14.30
C LEU A 166 -1.93 9.38 -14.56
N GLN A 167 -0.75 9.37 -13.94
CA GLN A 167 0.30 10.37 -14.18
C GLN A 167 0.78 10.36 -15.63
N LEU A 168 0.93 9.18 -16.24
CA LEU A 168 1.25 9.06 -17.66
C LEU A 168 0.15 9.65 -18.53
N TYR A 169 -1.12 9.41 -18.19
CA TYR A 169 -2.26 9.99 -18.88
C TYR A 169 -2.35 11.51 -18.74
N GLU A 170 -2.00 12.07 -17.57
CA GLU A 170 -1.95 13.52 -17.35
C GLU A 170 -0.76 14.18 -18.07
N ARG A 171 0.39 13.49 -18.09
CA ARG A 171 1.62 13.99 -18.73
C ARG A 171 1.57 13.88 -20.24
N SER A 172 1.04 12.79 -20.76
CA SER A 172 0.66 12.76 -22.16
C SER A 172 -0.49 13.76 -22.28
N SER A 173 -0.37 14.82 -23.07
CA SER A 173 -1.50 15.72 -23.30
C SER A 173 -2.58 15.01 -24.15
N ALA A 174 -2.84 13.72 -23.92
CA ALA A 174 -3.68 12.85 -24.72
C ALA A 174 -5.08 13.42 -24.80
N HIS A 175 -5.61 13.95 -23.69
CA HIS A 175 -6.90 14.65 -23.70
C HIS A 175 -6.89 15.86 -24.64
N ASP A 176 -5.87 16.71 -24.57
CA ASP A 176 -5.74 17.90 -25.42
C ASP A 176 -5.52 17.52 -26.89
N MET A 177 -4.70 16.50 -27.16
CA MET A 177 -4.47 15.96 -28.50
C MET A 177 -5.75 15.37 -29.08
N PHE A 178 -6.56 14.67 -28.29
CA PHE A 178 -7.86 14.15 -28.71
C PHE A 178 -8.83 15.29 -29.01
N GLN A 179 -8.89 16.35 -28.19
CA GLN A 179 -9.70 17.53 -28.48
C GLN A 179 -9.25 18.25 -29.75
N ASP A 180 -7.94 18.45 -29.92
CA ASP A 180 -7.36 19.09 -31.10
C ASP A 180 -7.65 18.31 -32.37
N MET A 181 -7.52 16.97 -32.31
CA MET A 181 -7.85 16.10 -33.44
C MET A 181 -9.33 16.20 -33.80
N PHE A 182 -10.22 16.28 -32.80
CA PHE A 182 -11.65 16.45 -33.01
C PHE A 182 -11.97 17.81 -33.67
N ARG A 183 -11.29 18.88 -33.24
CA ARG A 183 -11.41 20.22 -33.84
C ARG A 183 -10.96 20.20 -35.30
N VAL A 184 -9.78 19.65 -35.60
CA VAL A 184 -9.22 19.58 -36.95
C VAL A 184 -10.11 18.74 -37.87
N ALA A 185 -10.60 17.59 -37.41
CA ALA A 185 -11.52 16.75 -38.18
C ALA A 185 -12.84 17.49 -38.50
N SER A 186 -13.36 18.26 -37.55
CA SER A 186 -14.56 19.07 -37.74
C SER A 186 -14.34 20.20 -38.75
N GLU A 187 -13.20 20.88 -38.69
CA GLU A 187 -12.83 21.91 -39.67
C GLU A 187 -12.65 21.34 -41.07
N LEU A 188 -12.01 20.18 -41.19
CA LEU A 188 -11.83 19.49 -42.47
C LEU A 188 -13.18 19.16 -43.11
N ARG A 189 -14.12 18.61 -42.31
CA ARG A 189 -15.48 18.32 -42.76
C ARG A 189 -16.18 19.56 -43.30
N ARG A 190 -16.14 20.65 -42.52
CA ARG A 190 -16.70 21.94 -42.93
C ARG A 190 -16.08 22.47 -44.23
N LYS A 191 -14.76 22.36 -44.39
CA LYS A 191 -14.07 22.80 -45.62
C LYS A 191 -14.41 21.93 -46.83
N MET A 192 -14.56 20.61 -46.65
CA MET A 192 -15.03 19.73 -47.72
C MET A 192 -16.45 20.08 -48.17
N GLU A 193 -17.36 20.36 -47.22
CA GLU A 193 -18.72 20.82 -47.55
C GLU A 193 -18.70 22.14 -48.31
N GLN A 194 -17.90 23.12 -47.87
CA GLN A 194 -17.73 24.40 -48.58
C GLN A 194 -17.14 24.22 -49.99
N LEU A 195 -16.15 23.34 -50.15
CA LEU A 195 -15.57 23.03 -51.46
C LEU A 195 -16.62 22.43 -52.39
N LYS A 196 -17.42 21.48 -51.88
CA LYS A 196 -18.50 20.84 -52.64
C LYS A 196 -19.57 21.86 -53.07
N SER A 197 -19.96 22.77 -52.17
CA SER A 197 -20.89 23.86 -52.51
C SER A 197 -20.33 24.81 -53.55
N LYS A 198 -19.06 25.24 -53.41
CA LYS A 198 -18.40 26.10 -54.41
C LYS A 198 -18.29 25.45 -55.78
N GLN A 199 -17.93 24.17 -55.82
CA GLN A 199 -17.83 23.41 -57.06
C GLN A 199 -19.21 23.26 -57.74
N MET A 200 -20.28 23.11 -56.96
CA MET A 200 -21.66 23.10 -57.44
C MET A 200 -22.10 24.49 -57.96
N GLU A 201 -21.75 25.57 -57.27
CA GLU A 201 -22.02 26.94 -57.72
C GLU A 201 -21.23 27.30 -58.99
N GLU A 202 -19.98 26.87 -59.10
CA GLU A 202 -19.12 27.12 -60.26
C GLU A 202 -19.57 26.32 -61.48
N THR A 203 -20.03 25.07 -61.28
CA THR A 203 -20.66 24.29 -62.36
C THR A 203 -21.98 24.89 -62.80
N GLU A 204 -22.81 25.38 -61.89
CA GLU A 204 -24.03 26.14 -62.19
C GLU A 204 -23.72 27.46 -62.93
N HIS A 205 -22.72 28.21 -62.49
CA HIS A 205 -22.29 29.45 -63.13
C HIS A 205 -21.78 29.17 -64.54
N ASN A 206 -20.88 28.19 -64.73
CA ASN A 206 -20.40 27.78 -66.04
C ASN A 206 -21.52 27.27 -66.96
N ARG A 207 -22.57 26.66 -66.42
CA ARG A 207 -23.76 26.28 -67.19
C ARG A 207 -24.56 27.51 -67.62
N ARG A 208 -24.66 28.53 -66.75
CA ARG A 208 -25.37 29.79 -67.01
C ARG A 208 -24.61 30.69 -67.99
N THR A 209 -23.28 30.76 -67.90
CA THR A 209 -22.42 31.50 -68.83
C THR A 209 -22.46 30.89 -70.22
N ARG A 210 -22.45 29.55 -70.34
CA ARG A 210 -22.68 28.87 -71.64
C ARG A 210 -24.05 29.17 -72.25
N LEU A 211 -25.08 29.37 -71.43
CA LEU A 211 -26.42 29.78 -71.90
C LEU A 211 -26.49 31.27 -72.27
N TYR A 212 -25.62 32.11 -71.70
CA TYR A 212 -25.52 33.54 -72.01
C TYR A 212 -24.68 33.80 -73.27
N ASP A 213 -23.57 33.09 -73.44
CA ASP A 213 -22.73 33.14 -74.66
C ASP A 213 -23.47 32.54 -75.88
N ALA A 214 -24.37 31.58 -75.67
CA ALA A 214 -25.25 31.08 -76.72
C ALA A 214 -26.28 32.13 -77.22
N ASN A 215 -26.43 33.28 -76.54
CA ASN A 215 -27.37 34.34 -76.90
C ASN A 215 -26.73 35.58 -77.55
N VAL A 216 -25.39 35.66 -77.70
CA VAL A 216 -24.73 36.87 -78.24
C VAL A 216 -24.11 36.69 -79.63
N ASP A 217 -23.85 35.49 -80.11
CA ASP A 217 -23.44 35.32 -81.51
C ASP A 217 -24.11 34.10 -82.14
N MET A 218 -25.04 34.37 -83.06
CA MET A 218 -25.43 33.45 -84.11
C MET A 218 -24.57 33.75 -85.35
N PRO A 219 -23.48 33.01 -85.61
CA PRO A 219 -23.05 32.76 -86.96
C PRO A 219 -23.72 31.47 -87.43
N GLU A 220 -24.64 31.60 -88.39
CA GLU A 220 -24.89 30.52 -89.33
C GLU A 220 -23.55 30.14 -89.98
N CYS A 221 -22.99 29.01 -89.59
CA CYS A 221 -21.94 28.37 -90.38
C CYS A 221 -22.16 26.87 -90.43
N ASN A 222 -22.72 26.45 -91.55
CA ASN A 222 -22.74 25.08 -92.02
C ASN A 222 -21.32 24.49 -91.99
N PHE A 223 -21.09 23.51 -91.13
CA PHE A 223 -20.01 22.55 -91.31
C PHE A 223 -20.59 21.18 -91.64
N SER A 224 -20.54 20.90 -92.94
CA SER A 224 -20.31 19.62 -93.60
C SER A 224 -20.21 18.38 -92.71
N ASN A 225 -21.13 17.44 -92.96
CA ASN A 225 -20.93 15.99 -93.11
C ASN A 225 -19.60 15.42 -92.57
N GLY A 226 -19.69 14.75 -91.42
CA GLY A 226 -18.56 13.95 -90.92
C GLY A 226 -18.88 12.89 -89.88
N LEU A 227 -20.03 12.92 -89.19
CA LEU A 227 -20.31 11.98 -88.09
C LEU A 227 -21.73 11.39 -88.07
N SER A 228 -22.59 11.71 -89.04
CA SER A 228 -24.00 11.27 -89.06
C SER A 228 -24.23 9.91 -89.73
N LYS A 229 -23.19 9.06 -89.84
CA LYS A 229 -23.28 7.74 -90.47
C LYS A 229 -22.53 6.63 -89.74
N LEU A 230 -22.40 6.73 -88.42
CA LEU A 230 -21.97 5.62 -87.56
C LEU A 230 -23.23 4.99 -86.96
N ASN A 231 -23.46 3.72 -87.27
CA ASN A 231 -24.55 2.97 -86.66
C ASN A 231 -24.09 2.46 -85.29
N LEU A 232 -25.02 2.12 -84.40
CA LEU A 232 -24.72 1.73 -83.01
C LEU A 232 -23.70 0.55 -82.91
N ASP A 233 -23.66 -0.30 -83.94
CA ASP A 233 -22.78 -1.45 -84.04
C ASP A 233 -21.29 -1.04 -84.18
N ASP A 234 -20.99 0.10 -84.82
CA ASP A 234 -19.62 0.60 -85.01
C ASP A 234 -19.00 1.09 -83.69
N PHE A 235 -19.84 1.56 -82.75
CA PHE A 235 -19.41 1.92 -81.40
C PHE A 235 -19.10 0.70 -80.53
N GLN A 236 -19.75 -0.43 -80.81
CA GLN A 236 -19.56 -1.66 -80.05
C GLN A 236 -18.27 -2.38 -80.44
N GLU A 237 -17.88 -2.32 -81.72
CA GLU A 237 -16.59 -2.80 -82.22
C GLU A 237 -15.40 -1.97 -81.66
N PHE A 238 -15.57 -0.64 -81.55
CA PHE A 238 -14.56 0.23 -80.94
C PHE A 238 -14.33 -0.07 -79.44
N ILE A 239 -15.40 -0.33 -78.68
CA ILE A 239 -15.29 -0.67 -77.25
C ILE A 239 -14.71 -2.08 -77.05
N ALA A 240 -14.97 -3.02 -77.95
CA ALA A 240 -14.36 -4.35 -77.90
C ALA A 240 -12.84 -4.29 -78.15
N THR A 241 -12.38 -3.38 -79.02
CA THR A 241 -10.97 -3.24 -79.37
C THR A 241 -10.14 -2.56 -78.26
N MET A 242 -10.75 -1.70 -77.44
CA MET A 242 -10.06 -1.06 -76.29
C MET A 242 -9.97 -1.94 -75.04
N ASN A 243 -10.73 -3.03 -74.95
CA ASN A 243 -10.75 -3.92 -73.79
C ASN A 243 -10.05 -5.27 -74.03
N SER A 244 -9.25 -5.38 -75.10
CA SER A 244 -8.34 -6.51 -75.34
C SER A 244 -6.90 -6.17 -74.94
#